data_AF-G0WDV5-F1
#
_entry.id   AF-G0WDV5-F1
#
_cell.length_a   1.000
_cell.length_b   1.000
_cell.length_c   1.000
_cell.angle_alpha   90.00
_cell.angle_beta   90.00
_cell.angle_gamma   90.00
#
_symmetry.space_group_name_H-M   'P 1'
#
loop_
_entity.id
_entity.type
_entity.pdbx_description
1 polymer ?
#
loop_
_entity_poly.entity_id
_entity_poly.type
_entity_poly.pdbx_seq_one_letter_code
_entity_poly.pdbx_strand_id
1 'polypeptide(L)'
;MSKNTFIKDLEAFPKDIIIENERGLTFLGYPFYSPRLLIPRIDPPQFQIFIHSTGLLQCVSDDIIQSFQYFYPLESQFDEENAIKNDEKWFVMMDFKDRYDMDDQGWCYSWSFNNSRWKSKNGIVRRRVWVKLPSKKK
;
A
#
# COMPACT_ATOMS: atom_id res chain seq x y z
N MET A 1 3.45 24.70 -0.65
CA MET A 1 3.18 23.33 -1.17
C MET A 1 3.79 22.33 -0.20
N SER A 2 2.98 21.67 0.62
CA SER A 2 3.47 20.63 1.53
C SER A 2 4.06 19.49 0.71
N LYS A 3 5.36 19.22 0.86
CA LYS A 3 5.99 18.03 0.26
C LYS A 3 5.23 16.80 0.77
N ASN A 4 4.95 15.85 -0.11
CA ASN A 4 4.30 14.58 0.22
C ASN A 4 5.23 13.79 1.16
N THR A 5 5.08 14.00 2.47
CA THR A 5 5.95 13.43 3.52
C THR A 5 5.94 11.91 3.48
N PHE A 6 4.83 11.33 3.05
CA PHE A 6 4.63 9.90 2.86
C PHE A 6 5.70 9.23 2.00
N ILE A 7 6.06 9.81 0.86
CA ILE A 7 7.03 9.18 -0.04
C ILE A 7 8.45 9.23 0.55
N LYS A 8 8.83 10.35 1.15
CA LYS A 8 10.11 10.50 1.85
C LYS A 8 10.25 9.52 3.01
N ASP A 9 9.13 9.22 3.63
CA ASP A 9 9.05 8.32 4.75
C ASP A 9 9.23 6.86 4.31
N LEU A 10 8.78 6.52 3.09
CA LEU A 10 9.04 5.24 2.45
C LEU A 10 10.49 5.04 2.02
N GLU A 11 11.20 6.11 1.62
CA GLU A 11 12.64 6.07 1.31
C GLU A 11 13.50 5.51 2.44
N ALA A 12 13.03 5.58 3.69
CA ALA A 12 13.74 5.06 4.85
C ALA A 12 13.78 3.51 4.90
N PHE A 13 12.95 2.82 4.11
CA PHE A 13 12.93 1.35 4.09
C PHE A 13 13.88 0.79 3.02
N PRO A 14 14.76 -0.15 3.38
CA PRO A 14 15.78 -0.66 2.45
C PRO A 14 15.27 -1.69 1.42
N LYS A 15 13.95 -1.90 1.30
CA LYS A 15 13.37 -3.04 0.56
C LYS A 15 12.21 -2.62 -0.32
N ASP A 16 11.77 -3.51 -1.21
CA ASP A 16 10.67 -3.26 -2.13
C ASP A 16 9.39 -2.88 -1.39
N ILE A 17 8.76 -1.80 -1.86
CA ILE A 17 7.54 -1.23 -1.29
C ILE A 17 6.51 -1.12 -2.40
N ILE A 18 5.30 -1.59 -2.10
CA ILE A 18 4.15 -1.41 -2.95
C ILE A 18 3.08 -0.63 -2.18
N ILE A 19 2.47 0.31 -2.85
CA ILE A 19 1.38 1.13 -2.35
C ILE A 19 0.11 0.70 -3.07
N GLU A 20 -0.91 0.36 -2.29
CA GLU A 20 -2.26 0.06 -2.75
C GLU A 20 -3.16 1.25 -2.45
N ASN A 21 -3.90 1.74 -3.45
CA ASN A 21 -4.76 2.92 -3.38
C ASN A 21 -6.19 2.58 -3.79
N GLU A 22 -7.16 2.97 -2.98
CA GLU A 22 -8.58 2.81 -3.28
C GLU A 22 -9.38 4.06 -2.94
N ARG A 23 -10.58 4.17 -3.51
CA ARG A 23 -11.50 5.28 -3.24
C ARG A 23 -12.88 4.75 -2.92
N GLY A 24 -13.64 5.54 -2.18
CA GLY A 24 -14.94 5.14 -1.74
C GLY A 24 -15.40 5.97 -0.58
N LEU A 25 -16.15 5.37 0.34
CA LEU A 25 -16.53 6.01 1.58
C LEU A 25 -16.91 4.97 2.62
N THR A 26 -16.81 5.37 3.88
CA THR A 26 -17.38 4.58 4.97
C THR A 26 -18.83 4.99 5.17
N PHE A 27 -19.76 4.05 4.99
CA PHE A 27 -21.19 4.27 5.20
C PHE A 27 -21.69 3.41 6.35
N LEU A 28 -22.27 4.03 7.38
CA LEU A 28 -22.75 3.34 8.61
C LEU A 28 -21.71 2.41 9.25
N GLY A 29 -20.43 2.80 9.22
CA GLY A 29 -19.31 2.01 9.75
C GLY A 29 -18.73 0.97 8.79
N TYR A 30 -19.39 0.69 7.66
CA TYR A 30 -18.91 -0.25 6.65
C TYR A 30 -18.06 0.46 5.58
N PRO A 31 -16.82 0.01 5.32
CA PRO A 31 -15.96 0.60 4.30
C PRO A 31 -16.35 0.10 2.90
N PHE A 32 -16.90 0.99 2.05
CA PHE A 32 -17.18 0.71 0.65
C PHE A 32 -16.13 1.37 -0.22
N TYR A 33 -15.02 0.68 -0.44
CA TYR A 33 -13.92 1.16 -1.27
C TYR A 33 -13.73 0.27 -2.50
N SER A 34 -13.29 0.89 -3.58
CA SER A 34 -13.10 0.25 -4.87
C SER A 34 -11.82 0.75 -5.55
N PRO A 35 -11.12 -0.13 -6.26
CA PRO A 35 -10.01 0.27 -7.12
C PRO A 35 -10.47 0.92 -8.43
N ARG A 36 -11.77 0.88 -8.77
CA ARG A 36 -12.29 1.28 -10.09
C ARG A 36 -12.55 2.78 -10.26
N LEU A 37 -12.61 3.53 -9.17
CA LEU A 37 -12.96 4.96 -9.19
C LEU A 37 -11.77 5.85 -9.59
N LEU A 38 -10.90 5.35 -10.48
CA LEU A 38 -9.75 6.09 -10.99
C LEU A 38 -10.25 7.14 -11.97
N ILE A 39 -10.14 8.42 -11.64
CA ILE A 39 -10.19 9.47 -12.66
C ILE A 39 -8.83 9.48 -13.36
N PRO A 40 -8.74 9.04 -14.63
CA PRO A 40 -7.46 8.89 -15.30
C PRO A 40 -6.64 10.18 -15.21
N ARG A 41 -5.34 10.05 -14.90
CA ARG A 41 -4.34 11.15 -14.77
C ARG A 41 -4.45 12.05 -13.54
N ILE A 42 -5.59 12.13 -12.88
CA ILE A 42 -5.74 12.90 -11.62
C ILE A 42 -5.40 12.01 -10.44
N ASP A 43 -5.83 10.76 -10.54
CA ASP A 43 -5.84 9.82 -9.45
C ASP A 43 -4.69 8.82 -9.56
N PRO A 44 -3.97 8.51 -8.47
CA PRO A 44 -2.91 7.50 -8.50
C PRO A 44 -3.48 6.12 -8.85
N PRO A 45 -2.77 5.28 -9.61
CA PRO A 45 -3.24 3.93 -9.96
C PRO A 45 -3.43 3.07 -8.70
N GLN A 46 -4.16 1.96 -8.85
CA GLN A 46 -4.46 1.04 -7.75
C GLN A 46 -3.17 0.57 -7.08
N PHE A 47 -2.19 0.11 -7.84
CA PHE A 47 -0.90 -0.35 -7.32
C PHE A 47 0.25 0.49 -7.86
N GLN A 48 1.09 0.96 -6.96
CA GLN A 48 2.32 1.68 -7.28
C GLN A 48 3.51 1.02 -6.59
N ILE A 49 4.58 0.78 -7.33
CA ILE A 49 5.86 0.34 -6.75
C ILE A 49 6.76 1.54 -6.52
N PHE A 50 7.45 1.55 -5.38
CA PHE A 50 8.48 2.54 -5.10
C PHE A 50 9.83 2.06 -5.63
N ILE A 51 10.41 2.82 -6.55
CA ILE A 51 11.70 2.51 -7.14
C ILE A 51 12.78 3.27 -6.38
N HIS A 52 13.55 2.55 -5.56
CA HIS A 52 14.62 3.13 -4.75
C HIS A 52 15.69 3.85 -5.56
N SER A 53 16.00 3.39 -6.78
CA SER A 53 17.02 4.00 -7.62
C SER A 53 16.63 5.39 -8.14
N THR A 54 15.34 5.67 -8.28
CA THR A 54 14.83 6.93 -8.84
C THR A 54 14.07 7.78 -7.81
N GLY A 55 13.66 7.19 -6.68
CA GLY A 55 12.78 7.83 -5.69
C GLY A 55 11.37 8.08 -6.22
N LEU A 56 10.98 7.43 -7.32
CA LEU A 56 9.70 7.64 -7.99
C LEU A 56 8.74 6.46 -7.76
N LEU A 57 7.45 6.77 -7.82
CA LEU A 57 6.39 5.78 -7.85
C LEU A 57 6.05 5.42 -9.29
N GLN A 58 6.11 4.13 -9.62
CA GLN A 58 5.69 3.61 -10.92
C GLN A 58 4.39 2.80 -10.78
N CYS A 59 3.49 2.92 -11.75
CA CYS A 59 2.32 2.06 -11.86
C CYS A 59 2.75 0.59 -12.05
N VAL A 60 2.19 -0.33 -11.26
CA VAL A 60 2.50 -1.77 -11.38
C VAL A 60 1.70 -2.40 -12.52
N SER A 61 0.45 -1.99 -12.68
CA SER A 61 -0.42 -2.43 -13.78
C SER A 61 -1.46 -1.37 -14.06
N ASP A 62 -1.79 -1.21 -15.34
CA ASP A 62 -2.88 -0.35 -15.81
C ASP A 62 -4.25 -1.03 -15.65
N ASP A 63 -4.27 -2.36 -15.49
CA ASP A 63 -5.49 -3.13 -15.28
C ASP A 63 -5.94 -3.12 -13.81
N ILE A 64 -7.26 -3.15 -13.60
CA ILE A 64 -7.85 -3.29 -12.27
C ILE A 64 -7.67 -4.71 -11.78
N ILE A 65 -7.04 -4.86 -10.63
CA ILE A 65 -6.71 -6.16 -10.06
C ILE A 65 -7.51 -6.38 -8.79
N GLN A 66 -8.10 -7.56 -8.66
CA GLN A 66 -9.02 -7.83 -7.55
C GLN A 66 -8.30 -8.06 -6.22
N SER A 67 -7.05 -8.51 -6.25
CA SER A 67 -6.28 -8.84 -5.06
C SER A 67 -4.79 -8.69 -5.31
N PHE A 68 -4.06 -8.20 -4.30
CA PHE A 68 -2.60 -8.17 -4.31
C PHE A 68 -1.98 -9.57 -4.56
N GLN A 69 -2.70 -10.63 -4.18
CA GLN A 69 -2.29 -12.03 -4.39
C GLN A 69 -2.03 -12.40 -5.85
N TYR A 70 -2.68 -11.71 -6.80
CA TYR A 70 -2.45 -11.96 -8.23
C TYR A 70 -1.07 -11.48 -8.69
N PHE A 71 -0.49 -10.48 -8.04
CA PHE A 71 0.87 -10.04 -8.32
C PHE A 71 1.90 -10.82 -7.50
N TYR A 72 1.58 -11.01 -6.23
CA TYR A 72 2.45 -11.64 -5.27
C TYR A 72 1.58 -12.54 -4.39
N PRO A 73 1.57 -13.86 -4.64
CA PRO A 73 0.80 -14.79 -3.85
C PRO A 73 1.11 -14.56 -2.37
N LEU A 74 0.10 -14.14 -1.59
CA LEU A 74 0.21 -14.18 -0.14
C LEU A 74 0.18 -15.65 0.20
N GLU A 75 1.33 -16.17 0.61
CA GLU A 75 1.60 -17.59 0.80
C GLU A 75 0.41 -18.32 1.41
N SER A 76 -0.28 -19.09 0.55
CA SER A 76 -1.05 -20.23 1.04
C SER A 76 -0.06 -21.34 1.35
N GLN A 77 -0.47 -22.30 2.19
CA GLN A 77 0.32 -23.45 2.67
C GLN A 77 1.04 -24.27 1.57
N PHE A 78 0.80 -23.99 0.29
CA PHE A 78 1.39 -24.66 -0.87
C PHE A 78 2.69 -24.02 -1.41
N ASP A 79 3.10 -22.84 -0.93
CA ASP A 79 4.27 -22.09 -1.46
C ASP A 79 5.44 -21.95 -0.46
N GLU A 80 5.44 -22.71 0.64
CA GLU A 80 6.57 -22.75 1.58
C GLU A 80 7.90 -23.03 0.86
N GLU A 81 7.91 -23.89 -0.16
CA GLU A 81 9.13 -24.26 -0.89
C GLU A 81 9.77 -23.10 -1.68
N ASN A 82 8.97 -22.21 -2.26
CA ASN A 82 9.46 -21.03 -3.00
C ASN A 82 9.87 -19.90 -2.05
N ALA A 83 9.14 -19.73 -0.94
CA ALA A 83 9.48 -18.81 0.13
C ALA A 83 10.78 -19.21 0.85
N ILE A 84 11.02 -20.51 1.05
CA ILE A 84 12.27 -21.06 1.59
C ILE A 84 13.46 -20.74 0.67
N LYS A 85 13.26 -20.68 -0.65
CA LYS A 85 14.32 -20.35 -1.62
C LYS A 85 14.71 -18.87 -1.61
N ASN A 86 13.74 -17.96 -1.56
CA ASN A 86 14.00 -16.51 -1.63
C ASN A 86 14.08 -15.83 -0.25
N ASP A 87 13.74 -16.55 0.82
CA ASP A 87 13.73 -16.10 2.22
C ASP A 87 13.08 -14.73 2.42
N GLU A 88 12.09 -14.36 1.60
CA GLU A 88 11.44 -13.04 1.59
C GLU A 88 9.94 -13.16 1.37
N LYS A 89 9.16 -12.40 2.14
CA LYS A 89 7.70 -12.40 2.15
C LYS A 89 7.14 -10.97 2.14
N TRP A 90 5.93 -10.81 1.63
CA TRP A 90 5.21 -9.54 1.68
C TRP A 90 4.41 -9.40 2.97
N PHE A 91 4.50 -8.22 3.58
CA PHE A 91 3.81 -7.88 4.81
C PHE A 91 3.08 -6.56 4.63
N VAL A 92 1.94 -6.41 5.30
CA VAL A 92 1.28 -5.12 5.45
C VAL A 92 2.02 -4.33 6.52
N MET A 93 2.42 -3.11 6.19
CA MET A 93 2.96 -2.17 7.16
C MET A 93 1.81 -1.71 8.06
N MET A 94 1.95 -1.92 9.37
CA MET A 94 0.92 -1.57 10.37
C MET A 94 1.31 -0.38 11.25
N ASP A 95 2.59 -0.02 11.28
CA ASP A 95 3.08 1.15 12.00
C ASP A 95 4.24 1.78 11.23
N PHE A 96 4.24 3.10 11.23
CA PHE A 96 5.32 3.91 10.71
C PHE A 96 5.68 5.01 11.70
N LYS A 97 6.41 4.64 12.78
CA LYS A 97 6.92 5.57 13.79
C LYS A 97 5.82 6.50 14.33
N ASP A 98 4.62 5.96 14.56
CA ASP A 98 3.43 6.70 15.03
C ASP A 98 2.97 7.85 14.12
N ARG A 99 3.45 7.93 12.87
CA ARG A 99 3.10 9.03 11.94
C ARG A 99 1.86 8.74 11.11
N TYR A 100 1.54 7.48 10.89
CA TYR A 100 0.34 7.06 10.17
C TYR A 100 -0.54 6.23 11.10
N ASP A 101 -1.73 6.75 11.31
CA ASP A 101 -2.78 6.06 12.06
C ASP A 101 -3.49 5.13 11.07
N MET A 102 -3.35 3.82 11.31
CA MET A 102 -3.83 2.73 10.45
C MET A 102 -4.97 1.98 11.14
N ASP A 103 -5.88 1.41 10.35
CA ASP A 103 -6.86 0.46 10.88
C ASP A 103 -6.25 -0.92 11.16
N ASP A 104 -7.08 -1.83 11.64
CA ASP A 104 -6.74 -3.22 11.95
C ASP A 104 -6.36 -4.06 10.72
N GLN A 105 -6.55 -3.53 9.51
CA GLN A 105 -6.16 -4.13 8.24
C GLN A 105 -5.04 -3.35 7.53
N GLY A 106 -4.42 -2.37 8.20
CA GLY A 106 -3.31 -1.57 7.67
C GLY A 106 -3.72 -0.51 6.66
N TRP A 107 -4.99 -0.12 6.58
CA TRP A 107 -5.44 1.00 5.77
C TRP A 107 -5.30 2.33 6.51
N CYS A 108 -4.78 3.31 5.78
CA CYS A 108 -4.81 4.73 6.12
C CYS A 108 -5.92 5.42 5.31
N TYR A 109 -6.66 6.34 5.91
CA TYR A 109 -7.76 7.08 5.28
C TYR A 109 -7.48 8.58 5.18
N SER A 110 -7.98 9.19 4.12
CA SER A 110 -7.89 10.64 3.89
C SER A 110 -9.02 11.13 2.97
N TRP A 111 -9.20 12.45 2.90
CA TRP A 111 -10.07 13.09 1.90
C TRP A 111 -9.38 13.31 0.55
N SER A 112 -8.06 13.20 0.48
CA SER A 112 -7.29 13.34 -0.76
C SER A 112 -5.96 12.59 -0.66
N PHE A 113 -5.47 12.04 -1.78
CA PHE A 113 -4.17 11.38 -1.86
C PHE A 113 -2.98 12.33 -1.60
N ASN A 114 -3.19 13.63 -1.78
CA ASN A 114 -2.17 14.66 -1.55
C ASN A 114 -2.25 15.27 -0.14
N ASN A 115 -3.04 14.69 0.75
CA ASN A 115 -3.10 15.13 2.14
C ASN A 115 -1.86 14.65 2.90
N SER A 116 -1.32 15.51 3.78
CA SER A 116 -0.23 15.14 4.68
C SER A 116 -0.72 14.32 5.87
N ARG A 117 -1.99 14.45 6.26
CA ARG A 117 -2.57 13.78 7.42
C ARG A 117 -3.49 12.64 7.00
N TRP A 118 -3.09 11.43 7.36
CA TRP A 118 -3.88 10.22 7.21
C TRP A 118 -4.34 9.72 8.59
N LYS A 119 -5.49 9.04 8.64
CA LYS A 119 -6.14 8.58 9.87
C LYS A 119 -6.55 7.12 9.76
N SER A 120 -6.81 6.45 10.87
CA SER A 120 -7.30 5.05 10.90
C SER A 120 -8.76 4.90 10.48
N LYS A 121 -9.49 6.00 10.29
CA LYS A 121 -10.90 5.99 9.88
C LYS A 121 -11.31 7.26 9.17
N ASN A 122 -12.40 7.14 8.42
CA ASN A 122 -13.09 8.21 7.69
C ASN A 122 -12.22 8.83 6.58
N GLY A 123 -12.72 8.75 5.35
CA GLY A 123 -12.09 9.34 4.18
C GLY A 123 -12.86 8.99 2.93
N ILE A 124 -12.46 9.62 1.82
CA ILE A 124 -12.92 9.21 0.48
C ILE A 124 -11.84 8.47 -0.30
N VAL A 125 -10.62 8.46 0.23
CA VAL A 125 -9.50 7.69 -0.29
C VAL A 125 -8.87 6.90 0.84
N ARG A 126 -8.35 5.73 0.51
CA ARG A 126 -7.53 4.93 1.43
C ARG A 126 -6.29 4.40 0.76
N ARG A 127 -5.27 4.15 1.57
CA ARG A 127 -3.97 3.66 1.14
C ARG A 127 -3.47 2.58 2.08
N ARG A 128 -2.87 1.53 1.53
CA ARG A 128 -2.17 0.47 2.26
C ARG A 128 -0.76 0.33 1.71
N VAL A 129 0.19 0.05 2.58
CA VAL A 129 1.60 -0.15 2.20
C VAL A 129 1.98 -1.59 2.44
N TRP A 130 2.50 -2.21 1.39
CA TRP A 130 3.08 -3.54 1.40
C TRP A 130 4.60 -3.40 1.38
N VAL A 131 5.27 -4.13 2.27
CA VAL A 131 6.72 -4.18 2.35
C VAL A 131 7.19 -5.61 2.22
N LYS A 132 8.23 -5.81 1.43
CA LYS A 132 8.90 -7.10 1.36
C LYS A 132 9.93 -7.19 2.48
N LEU A 133 9.91 -8.24 3.29
CA LEU A 133 10.86 -8.46 4.39
C LEU A 133 11.36 -9.91 4.35
N PRO A 134 12.56 -10.22 4.87
CA PRO A 134 13.02 -11.58 4.91
C PRO A 134 12.19 -12.39 5.91
N SER A 135 11.90 -13.65 5.56
CA SER A 135 11.12 -14.55 6.42
C SER A 135 11.87 -14.92 7.69
N LYS A 136 13.21 -14.89 7.68
CA LYS A 136 14.04 -15.19 8.84
C LYS A 136 14.74 -13.94 9.35
N LYS A 137 14.73 -13.77 10.67
CA LYS A 137 15.70 -12.89 11.33
C LYS A 137 17.07 -13.57 11.20
N LYS A 138 18.00 -12.92 10.50
CA LYS A 138 19.43 -13.25 10.60
C LYS A 138 19.91 -13.03 12.03
#